data_AF-A0A2E7HK14-F1
#
_entry.id   AF-A0A2E7HK14-F1
#
_cell.length_a   1.000
_cell.length_b   1.000
_cell.length_c   1.000
_cell.angle_alpha   90.00
_cell.angle_beta   90.00
_cell.angle_gamma   90.00
#
_symmetry.space_group_name_H-M   'P 1'
#
loop_
_entity.id
_entity.type
_entity.pdbx_description
1 polymer ?
#
loop_
_entity_poly.entity_id
_entity_poly.type
_entity_poly.pdbx_seq_one_letter_code
_entity_poly.pdbx_strand_id
1 'polypeptide(L)'
;MTFRTFTKIAAVAALSIGLQACYAATGNGYGQSNINFGDDSSQWAYDYECDDPRFSGPGMATAGLSSANAYRDATDCRSAFNVGQVWLASSQNYNSGYDSYASSINFGDDSSAWSYDGECDDPRFYGPGMTTTPLLDEDRYRDATDCRRQHEAGRIALR
;
A
#
# COMPACT_ATOMS: atom_id res chain seq x y z
N MET A 1 70.07 17.34 12.66
CA MET A 1 68.72 17.96 12.57
C MET A 1 68.67 18.83 11.33
N THR A 2 67.89 18.48 10.31
CA THR A 2 67.53 19.41 9.22
C THR A 2 66.28 18.92 8.49
N PHE A 3 65.23 19.74 8.46
CA PHE A 3 63.99 19.53 7.71
C PHE A 3 63.92 20.53 6.55
N ARG A 4 63.33 20.12 5.40
CA ARG A 4 62.55 20.88 4.38
C ARG A 4 62.45 20.00 3.09
N THR A 5 61.29 19.59 2.54
CA THR A 5 60.18 20.34 1.87
C THR A 5 60.65 21.12 0.63
N PHE A 6 59.98 21.21 -0.53
CA PHE A 6 58.66 20.82 -1.11
C PHE A 6 58.81 20.89 -2.67
N THR A 7 57.94 20.45 -3.61
CA THR A 7 56.78 19.52 -3.75
C THR A 7 56.37 19.50 -5.25
N LYS A 8 55.51 18.57 -5.72
CA LYS A 8 55.01 18.35 -7.12
C LYS A 8 55.99 17.47 -7.94
N ILE A 9 55.58 16.70 -8.97
CA ILE A 9 54.43 16.78 -9.90
C ILE A 9 53.49 15.56 -9.79
N ALA A 10 52.20 15.76 -10.10
CA ALA A 10 51.22 14.69 -10.30
C ALA A 10 50.71 14.69 -11.75
N ALA A 11 50.63 13.53 -12.39
CA ALA A 11 49.67 13.15 -13.44
C ALA A 11 50.05 11.81 -14.10
N VAL A 12 49.27 10.76 -13.85
CA VAL A 12 48.97 9.73 -14.87
C VAL A 12 47.47 9.51 -14.82
N ALA A 13 46.77 9.75 -15.92
CA ALA A 13 45.32 9.63 -15.97
C ALA A 13 44.93 8.16 -16.12
N ALA A 14 44.27 7.59 -15.10
CA ALA A 14 43.52 6.34 -15.26
C ALA A 14 42.17 6.67 -15.92
N LEU A 15 41.81 5.90 -16.95
CA LEU A 15 40.62 6.17 -17.76
C LEU A 15 39.32 6.06 -16.95
N SER A 16 38.44 7.05 -17.10
CA SER A 16 37.07 6.98 -16.60
C SER A 16 36.25 6.01 -17.46
N ILE A 17 36.06 4.78 -16.99
CA ILE A 17 34.91 3.95 -17.36
C ILE A 17 34.05 3.86 -16.10
N GLY A 18 33.07 4.75 -16.00
CA GLY A 18 32.12 4.74 -14.91
C GLY A 18 31.25 3.49 -15.01
N LEU A 19 31.44 2.53 -14.10
CA LEU A 19 30.41 1.53 -13.85
C LEU A 19 29.28 2.24 -13.09
N GLN A 20 28.46 2.95 -13.87
CA GLN A 20 27.21 3.55 -13.40
C GLN A 20 26.37 2.41 -12.84
N ALA A 21 26.36 2.27 -11.52
CA ALA A 21 25.40 1.41 -10.85
C ALA A 21 24.02 1.89 -11.31
N CYS A 22 23.33 1.03 -12.05
CA CYS A 22 21.97 1.29 -12.50
C CYS A 22 21.13 1.42 -11.23
N TYR A 23 20.76 2.65 -10.89
CA TYR A 23 19.78 2.92 -9.85
C TYR A 23 18.48 2.24 -10.27
N ALA A 24 18.24 1.06 -9.73
CA ALA A 24 16.94 0.43 -9.73
C ALA A 24 16.05 1.25 -8.78
N ALA A 25 15.64 2.42 -9.26
CA ALA A 25 14.50 3.16 -8.73
C ALA A 25 13.24 2.35 -9.08
N THR A 26 13.04 1.24 -8.37
CA THR A 26 11.78 0.50 -8.35
C THR A 26 10.68 1.49 -8.02
N GLY A 27 9.73 1.63 -8.95
CA GLY A 27 8.94 2.84 -9.06
C GLY A 27 7.97 3.10 -7.90
N ASN A 28 7.53 4.35 -7.83
CA ASN A 28 6.28 4.77 -7.21
C ASN A 28 6.08 4.38 -5.73
N GLY A 29 6.75 5.12 -4.83
CA GLY A 29 6.49 5.07 -3.39
C GLY A 29 5.14 5.67 -2.99
N TYR A 30 4.04 4.99 -3.33
CA TYR A 30 2.69 5.31 -2.87
C TYR A 30 2.58 5.11 -1.35
N GLY A 31 2.51 6.20 -0.58
CA GLY A 31 2.13 6.24 0.85
C GLY A 31 3.10 5.63 1.90
N GLN A 32 3.93 4.65 1.51
CA GLN A 32 4.75 3.76 2.34
C GLN A 32 5.54 4.43 3.50
N SER A 33 5.96 5.70 3.35
CA SER A 33 6.98 6.32 4.22
C SER A 33 6.51 6.88 5.57
N ASN A 34 5.20 7.00 5.84
CA ASN A 34 4.71 7.53 7.15
C ASN A 34 3.47 6.80 7.70
N ILE A 35 3.25 5.52 7.38
CA ILE A 35 2.20 4.74 8.06
C ILE A 35 2.64 4.49 9.51
N ASN A 36 1.85 5.00 10.47
CA ASN A 36 2.05 4.71 11.88
C ASN A 36 1.41 3.36 12.23
N PHE A 37 2.23 2.32 12.29
CA PHE A 37 1.81 0.98 12.71
C PHE A 37 1.59 0.88 14.23
N GLY A 38 2.22 1.74 15.04
CA GLY A 38 2.10 1.74 16.50
C GLY A 38 3.24 1.01 17.21
N ASP A 39 2.90 0.30 18.28
CA ASP A 39 3.76 -0.61 19.06
C ASP A 39 3.20 -2.04 19.06
N ASP A 40 3.86 -2.96 19.76
CA ASP A 40 3.47 -4.37 19.89
C ASP A 40 2.90 -4.67 21.30
N SER A 41 2.03 -3.80 21.82
CA SER A 41 1.44 -3.92 23.17
C SER A 41 0.16 -4.77 23.27
N SER A 42 -0.28 -5.42 22.19
CA SER A 42 -1.40 -6.36 22.19
C SER A 42 -1.04 -7.67 22.89
N GLN A 43 -2.04 -8.43 23.35
CA GLN A 43 -1.83 -9.83 23.78
C GLN A 43 -1.66 -10.80 22.58
N TRP A 44 -1.96 -10.31 21.37
CA TRP A 44 -1.95 -11.06 20.11
C TRP A 44 -0.81 -10.64 19.16
N ALA A 45 -0.04 -9.60 19.50
CA ALA A 45 1.11 -9.20 18.68
C ALA A 45 2.17 -10.31 18.62
N TYR A 46 2.81 -10.48 17.46
CA TYR A 46 3.72 -11.58 17.13
C TYR A 46 3.03 -12.95 16.90
N ASP A 47 1.75 -12.97 16.51
CA ASP A 47 1.01 -14.20 16.16
C ASP A 47 0.88 -14.49 14.65
N TYR A 48 1.41 -13.60 13.80
CA TYR A 48 1.40 -13.60 12.33
C TYR A 48 0.07 -13.19 11.64
N GLU A 49 -0.99 -12.82 12.37
CA GLU A 49 -2.14 -12.11 11.78
C GLU A 49 -2.08 -10.60 12.12
N CYS A 50 -2.62 -9.73 11.25
CA CYS A 50 -2.69 -8.28 11.52
C CYS A 50 -3.94 -7.92 12.33
N ASP A 51 -3.76 -7.53 13.58
CA ASP A 51 -4.86 -7.39 14.54
C ASP A 51 -5.42 -5.96 14.65
N ASP A 52 -4.77 -5.00 13.99
CA ASP A 52 -5.13 -3.58 14.04
C ASP A 52 -6.31 -3.24 13.11
N PRO A 53 -7.52 -2.91 13.64
CA PRO A 53 -8.72 -2.69 12.82
C PRO A 53 -8.69 -1.42 11.95
N ARG A 54 -7.58 -0.66 11.96
CA ARG A 54 -7.32 0.38 10.94
C ARG A 54 -6.90 -0.21 9.60
N PHE A 55 -6.52 -1.49 9.56
CA PHE A 55 -6.13 -2.22 8.37
C PHE A 55 -7.26 -3.14 7.87
N SER A 56 -7.14 -3.61 6.64
CA SER A 56 -8.03 -4.58 5.99
C SER A 56 -7.27 -5.37 4.93
N GLY A 57 -7.71 -6.60 4.66
CA GLY A 57 -7.10 -7.50 3.67
C GLY A 57 -6.99 -8.96 4.14
N PRO A 58 -6.48 -9.86 3.29
CA PRO A 58 -6.33 -11.29 3.62
C PRO A 58 -5.30 -11.60 4.72
N GLY A 59 -4.48 -10.64 5.14
CA GLY A 59 -3.57 -10.79 6.28
C GLY A 59 -4.12 -10.29 7.62
N MET A 60 -5.40 -9.91 7.70
CA MET A 60 -6.05 -9.48 8.95
C MET A 60 -6.34 -10.65 9.89
N ALA A 61 -6.32 -10.39 11.19
CA ALA A 61 -6.74 -11.35 12.21
C ALA A 61 -8.19 -11.77 12.02
N THR A 62 -8.42 -13.08 11.96
CA THR A 62 -9.74 -13.65 11.72
C THR A 62 -10.58 -13.73 13.00
N ALA A 63 -9.93 -13.68 14.16
CA ALA A 63 -10.50 -13.95 15.47
C ALA A 63 -10.72 -12.70 16.34
N GLY A 64 -11.63 -11.82 15.94
CA GLY A 64 -12.21 -10.81 16.85
C GLY A 64 -11.50 -9.46 16.90
N LEU A 65 -11.16 -8.92 15.72
CA LEU A 65 -10.67 -7.54 15.54
C LEU A 65 -11.41 -6.53 16.44
N SER A 66 -10.63 -5.80 17.24
CA SER A 66 -11.14 -4.93 18.29
C SER A 66 -10.46 -3.57 18.25
N SER A 67 -11.22 -2.49 18.50
CA SER A 67 -10.66 -1.13 18.62
C SER A 67 -9.63 -0.99 19.75
N ALA A 68 -9.55 -1.97 20.67
CA ALA A 68 -8.49 -2.07 21.66
C ALA A 68 -7.11 -2.36 21.06
N ASN A 69 -7.04 -3.07 19.92
CA ASN A 69 -5.82 -3.54 19.27
C ASN A 69 -5.21 -2.48 18.30
N ALA A 70 -5.92 -1.38 18.07
CA ALA A 70 -5.43 -0.30 17.20
C ALA A 70 -4.12 0.32 17.74
N TYR A 71 -3.10 0.38 16.89
CA TYR A 71 -1.71 0.75 17.18
C TYR A 71 -0.96 -0.21 18.13
N ARG A 72 -1.41 -1.46 18.30
CA ARG A 72 -0.84 -2.43 19.25
C ARG A 72 -0.31 -3.74 18.65
N ASP A 73 -0.41 -3.89 17.35
CA ASP A 73 0.24 -4.93 16.57
C ASP A 73 0.96 -4.24 15.40
N ALA A 74 2.20 -3.81 15.65
CA ALA A 74 2.97 -3.02 14.71
C ALA A 74 3.95 -3.84 13.89
N THR A 75 4.26 -5.07 14.33
CA THR A 75 5.16 -6.00 13.64
C THR A 75 4.43 -6.83 12.58
N ASP A 76 3.28 -7.43 12.91
CA ASP A 76 2.59 -8.30 11.94
C ASP A 76 1.80 -7.48 10.92
N CYS A 77 1.05 -6.46 11.32
CA CYS A 77 0.45 -5.50 10.38
C CYS A 77 1.48 -4.82 9.44
N ARG A 78 2.70 -4.55 9.90
CA ARG A 78 3.77 -4.03 9.03
C ARG A 78 4.30 -5.09 8.07
N SER A 79 4.48 -6.31 8.55
CA SER A 79 4.96 -7.43 7.73
C SER A 79 3.94 -7.76 6.63
N ALA A 80 2.66 -7.90 6.99
CA ALA A 80 1.55 -8.10 6.07
C ALA A 80 1.38 -6.92 5.07
N PHE A 81 1.53 -5.67 5.53
CA PHE A 81 1.48 -4.50 4.64
C PHE A 81 2.63 -4.49 3.62
N ASN A 82 3.86 -4.81 4.05
CA ASN A 82 5.04 -4.85 3.18
C ASN A 82 4.93 -5.90 2.06
N VAL A 83 4.14 -6.97 2.27
CA VAL A 83 3.87 -8.01 1.25
C VAL A 83 2.52 -7.86 0.55
N GLY A 84 1.78 -6.78 0.80
CA GLY A 84 0.48 -6.48 0.18
C GLY A 84 -0.70 -7.33 0.67
N GLN A 85 -0.56 -8.01 1.82
CA GLN A 85 -1.64 -8.79 2.45
C GLN A 85 -2.60 -7.93 3.27
N VAL A 86 -2.22 -6.70 3.66
CA VAL A 86 -3.15 -5.71 4.23
C VAL A 86 -2.88 -4.31 3.67
N TRP A 87 -3.91 -3.47 3.70
CA TRP A 87 -3.93 -2.04 3.38
C TRP A 87 -4.68 -1.30 4.49
N LEU A 88 -4.64 0.04 4.52
CA LEU A 88 -5.47 0.80 5.47
C LEU A 88 -6.94 0.74 5.04
N ALA A 89 -7.82 0.31 5.95
CA ALA A 89 -9.25 0.12 5.73
C ALA A 89 -10.00 1.43 5.44
N SER A 90 -9.45 2.55 5.92
CA SER A 90 -9.99 3.89 5.80
C SER A 90 -8.86 4.85 5.46
N SER A 91 -9.18 5.90 4.71
CA SER A 91 -8.26 7.00 4.42
C SER A 91 -7.83 7.81 5.65
N GLN A 92 -8.50 7.58 6.78
CA GLN A 92 -8.27 8.25 8.06
C GLN A 92 -7.05 7.71 8.81
N ASN A 93 -5.83 7.96 8.31
CA ASN A 93 -4.68 8.39 9.13
C ASN A 93 -3.48 8.88 8.28
N TYR A 94 -3.69 9.93 7.47
CA TYR A 94 -2.59 10.68 6.87
C TYR A 94 -2.93 12.17 6.79
N ASN A 95 -2.03 13.04 7.28
CA ASN A 95 -2.10 14.49 7.06
C ASN A 95 -1.58 14.82 5.65
N SER A 96 -2.22 14.27 4.62
CA SER A 96 -1.90 14.49 3.20
C SER A 96 -3.04 14.01 2.31
N GLY A 97 -3.95 14.91 1.91
CA GLY A 97 -4.82 14.78 0.72
C GLY A 97 -5.74 13.55 0.57
N TYR A 98 -5.84 12.66 1.56
CA TYR A 98 -6.43 11.33 1.36
C TYR A 98 -7.92 11.22 1.79
N ASP A 99 -8.40 12.16 2.62
CA ASP A 99 -9.84 12.41 2.84
C ASP A 99 -10.53 12.83 1.52
N SER A 100 -9.86 13.69 0.75
CA SER A 100 -10.20 13.99 -0.63
C SER A 100 -10.01 12.82 -1.60
N TYR A 101 -9.29 11.74 -1.25
CA TYR A 101 -9.11 10.61 -2.17
C TYR A 101 -10.36 9.75 -2.26
N ALA A 102 -10.87 9.20 -1.15
CA ALA A 102 -12.08 8.38 -1.14
C ALA A 102 -13.31 9.11 -1.71
N SER A 103 -13.38 10.43 -1.51
CA SER A 103 -14.41 11.32 -2.09
C SER A 103 -14.13 11.78 -3.54
N SER A 104 -12.92 11.52 -4.08
CA SER A 104 -12.56 11.73 -5.49
C SER A 104 -12.42 10.44 -6.31
N ILE A 105 -12.59 9.25 -5.71
CA ILE A 105 -12.61 8.00 -6.47
C ILE A 105 -13.76 8.09 -7.48
N ASN A 106 -13.39 8.26 -8.74
CA ASN A 106 -14.33 8.15 -9.84
C ASN A 106 -14.68 6.67 -10.00
N PHE A 107 -15.74 6.24 -9.31
CA PHE A 107 -16.31 4.90 -9.45
C PHE A 107 -16.87 4.70 -10.87
N GLY A 108 -17.42 5.75 -11.49
CA GLY A 108 -17.89 5.74 -12.88
C GLY A 108 -19.40 5.87 -12.98
N ASP A 109 -19.99 5.08 -13.88
CA ASP A 109 -21.43 4.82 -13.97
C ASP A 109 -21.73 3.32 -13.79
N ASP A 110 -22.99 2.92 -13.93
CA ASP A 110 -23.44 1.52 -13.80
C ASP A 110 -23.74 0.87 -15.18
N SER A 111 -22.98 1.20 -16.23
CA SER A 111 -23.24 0.78 -17.62
C SER A 111 -22.77 -0.62 -18.03
N SER A 112 -22.29 -1.45 -17.09
CA SER A 112 -21.94 -2.85 -17.35
C SER A 112 -23.19 -3.73 -17.51
N ALA A 113 -22.98 -4.98 -17.93
CA ALA A 113 -23.97 -6.05 -17.81
C ALA A 113 -23.98 -6.69 -16.40
N TRP A 114 -22.96 -6.43 -15.57
CA TRP A 114 -22.76 -7.02 -14.25
C TRP A 114 -23.07 -6.06 -13.08
N SER A 115 -23.21 -4.76 -13.35
CA SER A 115 -23.55 -3.74 -12.35
C SER A 115 -24.83 -4.11 -11.58
N TYR A 116 -24.82 -3.84 -10.27
CA TYR A 116 -25.87 -4.19 -9.30
C TYR A 116 -26.02 -5.70 -8.97
N ASP A 117 -25.09 -6.58 -9.38
CA ASP A 117 -25.13 -8.01 -8.97
C ASP A 117 -24.61 -8.23 -7.53
N GLY A 118 -23.78 -7.31 -7.03
CA GLY A 118 -23.25 -7.29 -5.68
C GLY A 118 -21.74 -7.57 -5.53
N GLU A 119 -21.03 -7.99 -6.58
CA GLU A 119 -19.56 -8.02 -6.58
C GLU A 119 -19.01 -6.69 -7.18
N CYS A 120 -17.70 -6.56 -7.43
CA CYS A 120 -17.15 -5.38 -8.11
C CYS A 120 -16.32 -5.83 -9.31
N ASP A 121 -16.71 -5.43 -10.52
CA ASP A 121 -16.07 -5.86 -11.77
C ASP A 121 -14.97 -4.91 -12.28
N ASP A 122 -14.78 -3.74 -11.64
CA ASP A 122 -13.82 -2.75 -12.16
C ASP A 122 -12.35 -3.17 -11.93
N PRO A 123 -11.55 -3.40 -13.00
CA PRO A 123 -10.19 -3.93 -12.91
C PRO A 123 -9.18 -3.00 -12.23
N ARG A 124 -9.54 -1.74 -11.94
CA ARG A 124 -8.70 -0.81 -11.16
C ARG A 124 -8.64 -1.19 -9.69
N PHE A 125 -9.60 -1.96 -9.19
CA PHE A 125 -9.69 -2.35 -7.79
C PHE A 125 -9.07 -3.74 -7.54
N TYR A 126 -8.94 -4.09 -6.25
CA TYR A 126 -8.59 -5.41 -5.75
C TYR A 126 -9.15 -5.62 -4.33
N GLY A 127 -9.36 -6.87 -3.93
CA GLY A 127 -9.78 -7.25 -2.58
C GLY A 127 -10.93 -8.28 -2.54
N PRO A 128 -11.33 -8.77 -1.35
CA PRO A 128 -12.41 -9.74 -1.16
C PRO A 128 -13.83 -9.21 -1.46
N GLY A 129 -14.00 -8.03 -2.05
CA GLY A 129 -15.27 -7.55 -2.61
C GLY A 129 -15.30 -7.50 -4.15
N MET A 130 -14.23 -7.92 -4.83
CA MET A 130 -14.20 -8.04 -6.30
C MET A 130 -15.05 -9.21 -6.80
N THR A 131 -15.45 -9.13 -8.08
CA THR A 131 -16.02 -10.23 -8.87
C THR A 131 -15.16 -11.49 -8.79
N THR A 132 -15.84 -12.63 -8.71
CA THR A 132 -15.23 -13.97 -8.79
C THR A 132 -14.99 -14.40 -10.25
N THR A 133 -15.45 -13.62 -11.23
CA THR A 133 -15.29 -13.86 -12.66
C THR A 133 -14.01 -13.21 -13.23
N PRO A 134 -13.61 -13.47 -14.48
CA PRO A 134 -12.45 -12.82 -15.09
C PRO A 134 -12.71 -11.33 -15.36
N LEU A 135 -12.05 -10.46 -14.59
CA LEU A 135 -12.04 -8.99 -14.78
C LEU A 135 -11.76 -8.60 -16.24
N LEU A 136 -12.63 -7.78 -16.83
CA LEU A 136 -12.50 -7.25 -18.19
C LEU A 136 -12.06 -5.79 -18.17
N ASP A 137 -11.31 -5.36 -19.19
CA ASP A 137 -10.88 -3.95 -19.30
C ASP A 137 -12.04 -3.03 -19.73
N GLU A 138 -13.07 -3.62 -20.33
CA GLU A 138 -14.31 -3.00 -20.76
C GLU A 138 -15.18 -2.50 -19.58
N ASP A 139 -15.19 -3.20 -18.44
CA ASP A 139 -16.01 -2.89 -17.26
C ASP A 139 -15.43 -1.78 -16.36
N ARG A 140 -14.27 -1.26 -16.73
CA ARG A 140 -13.61 -0.12 -16.10
C ARG A 140 -14.50 1.14 -16.15
N TYR A 141 -14.81 1.69 -14.98
CA TYR A 141 -15.78 2.77 -14.72
C TYR A 141 -17.26 2.42 -14.99
N ARG A 142 -17.65 1.13 -14.97
CA ARG A 142 -19.01 0.68 -15.34
C ARG A 142 -19.80 -0.08 -14.27
N ASP A 143 -19.21 -0.33 -13.10
CA ASP A 143 -19.91 -0.78 -11.91
C ASP A 143 -19.64 0.21 -10.76
N ALA A 144 -20.31 1.35 -10.79
CA ALA A 144 -20.06 2.41 -9.84
C ALA A 144 -20.72 2.17 -8.48
N THR A 145 -21.84 1.44 -8.45
CA THR A 145 -22.63 1.21 -7.25
C THR A 145 -22.02 0.15 -6.36
N ASP A 146 -21.64 -1.02 -6.90
CA ASP A 146 -21.13 -2.09 -6.05
C ASP A 146 -19.63 -1.95 -5.75
N CYS A 147 -18.79 -1.51 -6.70
CA CYS A 147 -17.44 -1.06 -6.34
C CYS A 147 -17.42 0.04 -5.26
N ARG A 148 -18.39 0.99 -5.27
CA ARG A 148 -18.55 1.94 -4.15
C ARG A 148 -18.89 1.22 -2.86
N ARG A 149 -19.94 0.38 -2.87
CA ARG A 149 -20.44 -0.34 -1.69
C ARG A 149 -19.36 -1.22 -1.05
N GLN A 150 -18.56 -1.89 -1.87
CA GLN A 150 -17.46 -2.76 -1.44
C GLN A 150 -16.28 -1.94 -0.90
N HIS A 151 -15.98 -0.77 -1.49
CA HIS A 151 -14.93 0.13 -1.00
C HIS A 151 -15.33 0.80 0.33
N GLU A 152 -16.57 1.29 0.45
CA GLU A 152 -17.13 1.86 1.69
C GLU A 152 -17.24 0.80 2.81
N ALA A 153 -17.34 -0.49 2.46
CA ALA A 153 -17.25 -1.62 3.39
C ALA A 153 -15.80 -2.10 3.67
N GLY A 154 -14.77 -1.42 3.17
CA GLY A 154 -13.35 -1.80 3.33
C GLY A 154 -12.92 -3.08 2.59
N ARG A 155 -13.81 -3.68 1.78
CA ARG A 155 -13.59 -4.97 1.11
C ARG A 155 -12.79 -4.87 -0.19
N ILE A 156 -12.62 -3.68 -0.76
CA ILE A 156 -11.73 -3.43 -1.91
C ILE A 156 -11.00 -2.10 -1.79
N ALA A 157 -9.86 -1.99 -2.46
CA ALA A 157 -9.08 -0.76 -2.63
C ALA A 157 -8.68 -0.57 -4.11
N LEU A 158 -8.32 0.67 -4.49
CA LEU A 158 -7.68 0.95 -5.79
C LEU A 158 -6.20 0.52 -5.76
N ARG A 159 -5.73 -0.04 -6.88
CA ARG A 159 -4.32 -0.42 -7.12
C ARG A 159 -3.40 0.79 -7.31
#